data_AF-A0A966Y711-F1
#
_entry.id   AF-A0A966Y711-F1
#
_cell.length_a   1.000
_cell.length_b   1.000
_cell.length_c   1.000
_cell.angle_alpha   90.00
_cell.angle_beta   90.00
_cell.angle_gamma   90.00
#
_symmetry.space_group_name_H-M   'P 1'
#
loop_
_entity.id
_entity.type
_entity.pdbx_description
1 polymer ?
#
loop_
_entity_poly.entity_id
_entity_poly.type
_entity_poly.pdbx_seq_one_letter_code
_entity_poly.pdbx_strand_id
1 'polypeptide(L)'
;APTKDILSFAAHYLSLRATHLYLFLDFPDPEAQGHLENHPNIHVTNTAPNYKQARGRRPQTVERRQIENIKIAIEFALRDDIAWLGHFDNDEFLHAPSHANVGMRLARLDDDVMCARPTC
;
A
#
# COMPACT_ATOMS: atom_id res chain seq x y z
N ALA A 1 11.84 2.70 -6.89
CA ALA A 1 11.75 1.90 -8.13
C ALA A 1 11.70 2.85 -9.32
N PRO A 2 12.08 2.43 -10.53
CA PRO A 2 11.84 3.18 -11.75
C PRO A 2 10.35 3.46 -11.98
N THR A 3 10.03 4.56 -12.66
CA THR A 3 8.67 5.01 -12.98
C THR A 3 7.80 3.89 -13.54
N LYS A 4 8.31 3.16 -14.55
CA LYS A 4 7.59 2.07 -15.20
C LYS A 4 7.16 0.98 -14.21
N ASP A 5 8.01 0.64 -13.26
CA ASP A 5 7.73 -0.43 -12.30
C ASP A 5 6.64 0.01 -11.31
N ILE A 6 6.71 1.27 -10.84
CA ILE A 6 5.68 1.86 -9.97
C ILE A 6 4.32 1.87 -10.69
N LEU A 7 4.28 2.33 -11.94
CA LEU A 7 3.05 2.38 -12.72
C LEU A 7 2.51 0.98 -13.04
N SER A 8 3.39 0.01 -13.30
CA SER A 8 3.00 -1.39 -13.54
C SER A 8 2.43 -2.03 -12.28
N PHE A 9 3.04 -1.78 -11.11
CA PHE A 9 2.53 -2.19 -9.82
C PHE A 9 1.12 -1.63 -9.57
N ALA A 10 0.94 -0.32 -9.73
CA ALA A 10 -0.35 0.31 -9.56
C ALA A 10 -1.41 -0.26 -10.52
N ALA A 11 -1.08 -0.34 -11.82
CA ALA A 11 -1.97 -0.89 -12.83
C ALA A 11 -2.40 -2.34 -12.53
N HIS A 12 -1.48 -3.17 -12.04
CA HIS A 12 -1.78 -4.55 -11.66
C HIS A 12 -2.83 -4.62 -10.56
N TYR A 13 -2.62 -3.94 -9.43
CA TYR A 13 -3.56 -4.03 -8.32
C TYR A 13 -4.91 -3.34 -8.61
N LEU A 14 -4.93 -2.29 -9.43
CA LEU A 14 -6.18 -1.74 -9.96
C LEU A 14 -6.92 -2.75 -10.85
N SER A 15 -6.20 -3.53 -11.67
CA SER A 15 -6.81 -4.60 -12.48
C SER A 15 -7.42 -5.72 -11.62
N LEU A 16 -6.85 -5.97 -10.44
CA LEU A 16 -7.40 -6.86 -9.41
C LEU A 16 -8.55 -6.24 -8.61
N ARG A 17 -8.99 -5.03 -8.98
CA ARG A 17 -10.07 -4.27 -8.34
C ARG A 17 -9.76 -3.86 -6.91
N ALA A 18 -8.48 -3.57 -6.60
CA ALA A 18 -8.15 -2.86 -5.38
C ALA A 18 -8.95 -1.54 -5.33
N THR A 19 -9.68 -1.31 -4.24
CA THR A 19 -10.49 -0.11 -4.09
C THR A 19 -9.64 1.12 -3.86
N HIS A 20 -8.51 0.97 -3.16
CA HIS A 20 -7.52 2.01 -2.90
C HIS A 20 -6.09 1.48 -3.01
N LEU A 21 -5.16 2.36 -3.37
CA LEU A 21 -3.72 2.12 -3.30
C LEU A 21 -3.05 3.22 -2.48
N TYR A 22 -2.36 2.84 -1.41
CA TYR A 22 -1.54 3.73 -0.59
C TYR A 22 -0.07 3.47 -0.92
N LEU A 23 0.51 4.28 -1.80
CA LEU A 23 1.88 4.08 -2.31
C LEU A 23 2.87 4.94 -1.53
N PHE A 24 3.89 4.31 -0.97
CA PHE A 24 4.95 5.00 -0.23
C PHE A 24 6.26 4.97 -1.02
N LEU A 25 6.65 6.12 -1.56
CA LEU A 25 7.86 6.26 -2.35
C LEU A 25 9.02 6.68 -1.44
N ASP A 26 10.01 5.81 -1.25
CA ASP A 26 11.20 6.11 -0.43
C ASP A 26 12.08 7.20 -1.07
N PHE A 27 11.98 7.35 -2.40
CA PHE A 27 12.53 8.44 -3.21
C PHE A 27 11.43 9.02 -4.09
N PRO A 28 11.28 10.36 -4.19
CA PRO A 28 10.27 10.96 -5.05
C PRO A 28 10.54 10.63 -6.51
N ASP A 29 9.46 10.42 -7.26
CA ASP A 29 9.45 10.23 -8.72
C ASP A 29 8.33 11.14 -9.27
N PRO A 30 8.66 12.37 -9.71
CA PRO A 30 7.67 13.34 -10.17
C PRO A 30 6.88 12.86 -11.40
N GLU A 31 7.49 12.04 -12.26
CA GLU A 31 6.81 11.48 -13.44
C GLU A 31 5.75 10.48 -13.00
N ALA A 32 6.12 9.52 -12.14
CA ALA A 32 5.16 8.57 -11.60
C ALA A 32 4.04 9.28 -10.83
N GLN A 33 4.38 10.27 -9.99
CA GLN A 33 3.42 11.07 -9.24
C GLN A 33 2.41 11.78 -10.14
N GLY A 34 2.88 12.44 -11.19
CA GLY A 34 2.00 13.12 -12.14
C GLY A 34 0.98 12.19 -12.78
N HIS A 35 1.33 10.92 -13.01
CA HIS A 35 0.37 9.93 -13.49
C HIS A 35 -0.57 9.42 -12.39
N LEU A 36 -0.04 9.14 -11.20
CA LEU A 36 -0.77 8.49 -10.10
C LEU A 36 -1.75 9.42 -9.39
N GLU A 37 -1.38 10.69 -9.15
CA GLU A 37 -2.20 11.67 -8.42
C GLU A 37 -3.49 12.04 -9.16
N ASN A 38 -3.56 11.78 -10.46
CA ASN A 38 -4.78 11.96 -11.26
C ASN A 38 -5.82 10.84 -11.04
N HIS A 39 -5.48 9.77 -10.32
CA HIS A 39 -6.39 8.67 -10.05
C HIS A 39 -7.02 8.82 -8.66
N PRO A 40 -8.36 8.89 -8.53
CA PRO A 40 -9.04 9.24 -7.28
C PRO A 40 -8.80 8.24 -6.14
N ASN A 41 -8.45 7.00 -6.48
CA ASN A 41 -8.26 5.92 -5.53
C ASN A 41 -6.78 5.69 -5.14
N ILE A 42 -5.86 6.52 -5.63
CA ILE A 42 -4.43 6.37 -5.35
C ILE A 42 -3.95 7.52 -4.48
N HIS A 43 -3.34 7.17 -3.36
CA HIS A 43 -2.68 8.11 -2.47
C HIS A 43 -1.17 7.87 -2.52
N VAL A 44 -0.41 8.84 -3.02
CA VAL A 44 1.06 8.77 -3.03
C VAL A 44 1.61 9.55 -1.85
N THR A 45 2.42 8.90 -1.01
CA THR A 45 3.17 9.54 0.06
C THR A 45 4.65 9.47 -0.24
N ASN A 46 5.26 10.63 -0.48
CA ASN A 46 6.72 10.74 -0.57
C ASN A 46 7.34 10.65 0.81
N THR A 47 8.11 9.59 1.03
CA THR A 47 8.77 9.30 2.30
C THR A 47 10.27 9.56 2.27
N ALA A 48 10.66 10.50 1.41
CA ALA A 48 12.05 10.93 1.22
C ALA A 48 12.70 11.39 2.54
N PRO A 49 14.05 11.44 2.61
CA PRO A 49 14.73 11.75 3.86
C PRO A 49 14.31 13.06 4.53
N ASN A 50 14.07 14.12 3.75
CA ASN A 50 13.57 15.41 4.24
C ASN A 50 12.16 15.29 4.86
N TYR A 51 11.25 14.53 4.26
CA TYR A 51 9.91 14.27 4.80
C TYR A 51 9.97 13.54 6.15
N LYS A 52 10.81 12.49 6.25
CA LYS A 52 10.97 11.75 7.51
C LYS A 52 11.72 12.55 8.58
N GLN A 53 12.62 13.46 8.18
CA GLN A 53 13.31 14.38 9.09
C GLN A 53 12.37 15.44 9.68
N ALA A 54 11.42 15.95 8.88
CA ALA A 54 10.42 16.89 9.36
C ALA A 54 9.45 16.26 10.39
N ARG A 55 9.24 14.94 10.33
CA ARG A 55 8.46 14.16 11.31
C ARG A 55 9.29 13.51 12.43
N GLY A 56 10.58 13.85 12.54
CA GLY A 56 11.48 13.28 13.56
C GLY A 56 12.80 12.78 12.95
N ARG A 57 13.31 11.64 13.40
CA ARG A 57 14.52 11.04 12.81
C ARG A 57 14.12 9.98 11.79
N ARG A 58 14.66 10.06 10.56
CA ARG A 58 14.50 8.98 9.58
C ARG A 58 15.00 7.65 10.18
N PRO A 59 14.14 6.62 10.28
CA PRO A 59 14.59 5.30 10.73
C PRO A 59 15.69 4.78 9.81
N GLN A 60 16.75 4.22 10.41
CA GLN A 60 17.95 3.80 9.68
C GLN A 60 17.69 2.55 8.85
N THR A 61 16.94 1.59 9.40
CA THR A 61 16.67 0.31 8.74
C THR A 61 15.42 0.38 7.85
N VAL A 62 15.37 -0.46 6.82
CA VAL A 62 14.24 -0.52 5.87
C VAL A 62 12.99 -1.02 6.58
N GLU A 63 13.11 -2.01 7.45
CA GLU A 63 12.01 -2.66 8.17
C GLU A 63 11.29 -1.66 9.08
N ARG A 64 12.04 -0.81 9.79
CA ARG A 64 11.42 0.26 10.59
C ARG A 64 10.73 1.30 9.71
N ARG A 65 11.25 1.57 8.51
CA ARG A 65 10.58 2.47 7.56
C ARG A 65 9.27 1.86 7.05
N GLN A 66 9.24 0.56 6.75
CA GLN A 66 8.03 -0.16 6.36
C GLN A 66 6.99 -0.17 7.49
N ILE A 67 7.39 -0.43 8.74
CA ILE A 67 6.48 -0.37 9.91
C ILE A 67 5.80 1.00 10.03
N GLU A 68 6.56 2.09 9.91
CA GLU A 68 6.00 3.45 9.96
C GLU A 68 5.08 3.74 8.77
N ASN A 69 5.43 3.29 7.57
CA ASN A 69 4.57 3.43 6.39
C ASN A 69 3.24 2.66 6.58
N ILE A 70 3.29 1.43 7.13
CA ILE A 70 2.11 0.61 7.42
C ILE A 70 1.19 1.30 8.43
N LYS A 71 1.73 1.90 9.50
CA LYS A 71 0.91 2.64 10.48
C LYS A 71 0.13 3.77 9.82
N ILE A 72 0.79 4.54 8.95
CA ILE A 72 0.13 5.62 8.19
C ILE A 72 -0.92 5.06 7.23
N ALA A 73 -0.63 3.93 6.55
CA ALA A 73 -1.58 3.27 5.67
C ALA A 73 -2.84 2.79 6.42
N ILE A 74 -2.68 2.25 7.63
CA ILE A 74 -3.80 1.86 8.51
C ILE A 74 -4.64 3.07 8.88
N GLU A 75 -4.02 4.21 9.22
CA GLU A 75 -4.75 5.44 9.51
C GLU A 75 -5.57 5.94 8.31
N PHE A 76 -5.02 5.86 7.09
CA PHE A 76 -5.77 6.20 5.87
C PHE A 76 -6.91 5.23 5.61
N ALA A 77 -6.65 3.93 5.69
CA ALA A 77 -7.64 2.88 5.51
C ALA A 77 -8.83 3.02 6.47
N LEU A 78 -8.58 3.37 7.73
CA LEU A 78 -9.65 3.63 8.71
C LEU A 78 -10.50 4.86 8.34
N ARG A 79 -9.89 5.90 7.76
CA ARG A 79 -10.61 7.10 7.30
C ARG A 79 -11.44 6.83 6.04
N ASP A 80 -10.93 5.96 5.17
CA ASP A 80 -11.54 5.61 3.88
C ASP A 80 -12.49 4.39 3.99
N ASP A 81 -12.77 3.90 5.21
CA ASP A 81 -13.63 2.75 5.51
C ASP A 81 -13.22 1.45 4.76
N ILE A 82 -11.91 1.18 4.74
CA ILE A 82 -11.34 0.01 4.06
C ILE A 82 -11.34 -1.21 4.98
N ALA A 83 -12.02 -2.26 4.53
CA ALA A 83 -12.22 -3.48 5.33
C ALA A 83 -10.94 -4.31 5.56
N TRP A 84 -9.97 -4.28 4.64
CA TRP A 84 -8.71 -5.02 4.77
C TRP A 84 -7.59 -4.37 3.94
N LEU A 85 -6.34 -4.58 4.36
CA LEU A 85 -5.15 -4.12 3.66
C LEU A 85 -4.22 -5.28 3.33
N GLY A 86 -3.62 -5.23 2.15
CA GLY A 86 -2.45 -6.04 1.79
C GLY A 86 -1.22 -5.15 1.71
N HIS A 87 -0.11 -5.60 2.30
CA HIS A 87 1.19 -4.95 2.18
C HIS A 87 2.06 -5.76 1.24
N PHE A 88 2.57 -5.13 0.19
CA PHE A 88 3.38 -5.73 -0.85
C PHE A 88 4.56 -4.82 -1.17
N ASP A 89 5.74 -5.39 -1.37
CA ASP A 89 6.84 -4.66 -1.99
C ASP A 89 6.56 -4.45 -3.49
N ASN A 90 7.23 -3.47 -4.11
CA ASN A 90 6.93 -3.04 -5.50
C ASN A 90 7.17 -4.14 -6.56
N ASP A 91 7.96 -5.16 -6.24
CA ASP A 91 8.23 -6.34 -7.06
C ASP A 91 7.36 -7.55 -6.68
N GLU A 92 6.46 -7.41 -5.70
CA GLU A 92 5.54 -8.45 -5.27
C GLU A 92 4.16 -8.28 -5.91
N PHE A 93 3.76 -9.26 -6.71
CA PHE A 93 2.50 -9.26 -7.43
C PHE A 93 1.61 -10.40 -6.96
N LEU A 94 0.49 -10.08 -6.33
CA LEU A 94 -0.52 -11.07 -6.00
C LEU A 94 -1.11 -11.67 -7.29
N HIS A 95 -0.99 -12.99 -7.45
CA HIS A 95 -1.67 -13.71 -8.51
C HIS A 95 -3.00 -14.27 -7.99
N ALA A 96 -4.10 -13.65 -8.43
CA ALA A 96 -5.44 -14.17 -8.21
C ALA A 96 -6.09 -14.44 -9.58
N PRO A 97 -6.70 -15.62 -9.81
CA PRO A 97 -7.47 -15.85 -11.02
C PRO A 97 -8.50 -14.74 -11.23
N SER A 98 -8.78 -14.35 -12.48
CA SER A 98 -9.64 -13.21 -12.81
C SER A 98 -11.07 -13.27 -12.24
N HIS A 99 -11.56 -14.48 -11.91
CA HIS A 99 -12.87 -14.72 -11.27
C HIS A 99 -12.79 -14.77 -9.73
N ALA A 100 -11.58 -14.78 -9.17
CA ALA A 100 -11.34 -14.82 -7.75
C ALA A 100 -11.29 -13.39 -7.19
N ASN A 101 -12.43 -12.91 -6.70
CA ASN A 101 -12.45 -11.70 -5.88
C ASN A 101 -11.74 -11.99 -4.54
N VAL A 102 -10.56 -11.40 -4.33
CA VAL A 102 -9.75 -11.58 -3.12
C VAL A 102 -10.55 -11.21 -1.88
N GLY A 103 -11.28 -10.08 -1.91
CA GLY A 103 -12.14 -9.67 -0.81
C GLY A 103 -13.24 -10.69 -0.48
N MET A 104 -13.87 -11.31 -1.49
CA MET A 104 -14.85 -12.38 -1.25
C MET A 104 -14.23 -13.64 -0.66
N ARG A 105 -12.97 -13.94 -0.99
CA ARG A 105 -12.26 -15.08 -0.39
C ARG A 105 -11.92 -14.80 1.06
N LEU A 106 -11.43 -13.60 1.36
CA LEU A 106 -11.15 -13.15 2.72
C LEU A 106 -12.43 -13.12 3.58
N ALA A 107 -13.54 -12.63 3.03
CA ALA A 107 -14.84 -12.59 3.72
C ALA A 107 -15.48 -13.97 3.96
N ARG A 108 -14.94 -15.02 3.34
CA ARG A 108 -15.37 -16.42 3.51
C ARG A 108 -14.42 -17.22 4.40
N LEU A 109 -13.35 -16.60 4.91
CA LEU A 109 -12.49 -17.27 5.87
C LEU A 109 -13.31 -17.53 7.14
N ASP A 110 -13.18 -18.74 7.66
CA ASP A 110 -13.83 -19.12 8.92
C ASP A 110 -13.24 -18.32 10.08
N ASP A 111 -14.03 -18.11 11.14
CA ASP A 111 -13.62 -17.31 12.31
C ASP A 111 -12.43 -17.91 13.08
N ASP A 112 -12.17 -19.21 12.89
CA ASP A 112 -11.07 -19.97 13.48
C ASP A 112 -9.78 -19.94 12.65
N VAL A 113 -9.79 -19.29 11.47
CA VAL A 113 -8.59 -19.04 10.71
C VAL A 113 -7.61 -18.23 11.55
N MET A 114 -6.40 -18.79 11.72
CA MET A 114 -5.33 -18.14 12.47
C MET A 114 -5.00 -16.79 11.83
N CYS A 115 -5.37 -15.71 12.52
CA CYS A 115 -5.09 -14.35 12.14
C CYS A 115 -4.34 -13.65 13.28
N ALA A 116 -3.32 -12.86 12.93
CA ALA A 116 -2.69 -11.97 13.88
C ALA A 116 -3.59 -10.74 14.06
N ARG A 117 -4.31 -10.68 15.19
CA ARG A 117 -5.08 -9.48 15.57
C ARG A 117 -4.18 -8.61 16.46
N PRO A 118 -3.98 -7.31 16.14
CA PRO A 118 -3.29 -6.43 17.06
C PRO A 118 -4.10 -6.35 18.35
N THR A 119 -3.49 -6.73 19.48
CA THR A 119 -4.07 -6.48 20.80
C THR A 119 -4.05 -4.98 21.04
N CYS A 120 -5.23 -4.39 21.21
CA CYS A 120 -5.47 -3.02 21.62
C CYS A 120 -4.74 -2.66 22.92
#